data_AF-A0ABD6BNP2-F1
#
_entry.id   AF-A0ABD6BNP2-F1
#
_cell.length_a   1.000
_cell.length_b   1.000
_cell.length_c   1.000
_cell.angle_alpha   90.00
_cell.angle_beta   90.00
_cell.angle_gamma   90.00
#
_symmetry.space_group_name_H-M   'P 1'
#
loop_
_entity.id
_entity.type
_entity.pdbx_description
1 polymer ?
#
loop_
_entity_poly.entity_id
_entity_poly.type
_entity_poly.pdbx_seq_one_letter_code
_entity_poly.pdbx_strand_id
1 'polypeptide(L)'
;DENVATVAYGLSDTFSLILVLMGYMAVIFQIPLFIMLAIMMGIVTRTWLEDKRLLFWGGFLTIAFLVNPDPTGMTPFIIAATMIVLYEGTLALLRWTGN
;
A
#
# COMPACT_ATOMS: atom_id res chain seq x y z
N ASP A 1 25.88 22.85 -24.65
CA ASP A 1 25.78 22.81 -23.17
C ASP A 1 24.38 23.07 -22.63
N GLU A 2 23.66 24.08 -23.11
CA GLU A 2 22.30 24.41 -22.61
C GLU A 2 21.24 23.29 -22.84
N ASN A 3 21.29 22.59 -23.97
CA ASN A 3 20.37 21.48 -24.29
C ASN A 3 20.63 20.23 -23.41
N VAL A 4 21.88 19.98 -23.02
CA VAL A 4 22.24 18.84 -22.17
C VAL A 4 21.77 19.06 -20.73
N ALA A 5 21.83 20.31 -20.25
CA ALA A 5 21.34 20.68 -18.91
C ALA A 5 19.82 20.49 -18.76
N THR A 6 19.03 20.88 -19.77
CA THR A 6 17.57 20.72 -19.75
C THR A 6 17.13 19.26 -19.83
N VAL A 7 17.81 18.45 -20.65
CA VAL A 7 17.54 17.00 -20.74
C VAL A 7 17.94 16.29 -19.44
N ALA A 8 19.07 16.65 -18.82
CA ALA A 8 19.49 16.09 -17.54
C ALA A 8 18.53 16.44 -16.38
N TYR A 9 17.99 17.67 -16.36
CA TYR A 9 16.99 18.09 -15.38
C TYR A 9 15.67 17.32 -15.52
N GLY A 10 15.13 17.21 -16.74
CA GLY A 10 13.90 16.44 -16.99
C GLY A 10 14.04 14.94 -16.71
N LEU A 11 15.24 14.38 -16.95
CA LEU A 11 15.54 12.99 -16.63
C LEU A 11 15.65 12.78 -15.11
N SER A 12 16.32 13.69 -14.40
CA SER A 12 16.43 13.67 -12.93
C SER A 12 15.07 13.75 -12.25
N ASP A 13 14.17 14.60 -12.74
CA ASP A 13 12.79 14.70 -12.22
C ASP A 13 11.99 13.42 -12.48
N THR A 14 12.13 12.84 -13.67
CA THR A 14 11.46 11.57 -14.02
C THR A 14 11.96 10.42 -13.13
N PHE A 15 13.28 10.29 -12.93
CA PHE A 15 13.84 9.29 -12.01
C PHE A 15 13.38 9.53 -10.58
N SER A 16 13.37 10.78 -10.11
CA SER A 16 12.90 11.12 -8.76
C SER A 16 11.43 10.75 -8.58
N LEU A 17 10.60 11.02 -9.58
CA LEU A 17 9.20 10.61 -9.57
C LEU A 17 9.04 9.09 -9.51
N ILE A 18 9.77 8.34 -10.35
CA ILE A 18 9.76 6.88 -10.32
C ILE A 18 10.20 6.36 -8.95
N LEU A 19 11.27 6.92 -8.36
CA LEU A 19 11.75 6.53 -7.03
C LEU A 19 10.70 6.77 -5.94
N VAL A 20 10.02 7.92 -5.96
CA VAL A 20 8.94 8.24 -5.01
C VAL A 20 7.76 7.27 -5.19
N LEU A 21 7.33 7.02 -6.43
CA LEU A 21 6.24 6.09 -6.71
C LEU A 21 6.58 4.65 -6.31
N MET A 22 7.80 4.18 -6.61
CA MET A 22 8.27 2.86 -6.20
C MET A 22 8.38 2.76 -4.68
N GLY A 23 8.91 3.79 -4.01
CA GLY A 23 9.00 3.81 -2.55
C GLY A 23 7.62 3.74 -1.90
N TYR A 24 6.66 4.50 -2.41
CA TYR A 24 5.28 4.48 -1.93
C TYR A 24 4.62 3.11 -2.12
N MET A 25 4.74 2.52 -3.32
CA MET A 25 4.21 1.19 -3.59
C MET A 25 4.91 0.13 -2.72
N ALA A 26 6.22 0.21 -2.54
CA ALA A 26 6.97 -0.73 -1.71
C ALA A 26 6.43 -0.77 -0.28
N VAL A 27 6.09 0.39 0.30
CA VAL A 27 5.45 0.48 1.62
C VAL A 27 4.08 -0.21 1.64
N ILE A 28 3.24 0.03 0.63
CA ILE A 28 1.92 -0.63 0.51
C ILE A 28 2.07 -2.15 0.41
N PHE A 29 3.03 -2.63 -0.38
CA PHE A 29 3.32 -4.05 -0.53
C PHE A 29 3.90 -4.71 0.73
N GLN A 30 4.36 -3.95 1.73
CA GLN A 30 4.76 -4.54 3.01
C GLN A 30 3.57 -4.98 3.87
N ILE A 31 2.36 -4.45 3.61
CA ILE A 31 1.15 -4.79 4.40
C ILE A 31 0.95 -6.31 4.53
N PRO A 32 0.97 -7.10 3.43
CA PRO A 32 0.97 -8.56 3.50
C PRO A 32 2.01 -9.17 4.43
N LEU A 33 3.27 -8.73 4.29
CA LEU A 33 4.38 -9.29 5.07
C LEU A 33 4.20 -9.00 6.56
N PHE A 34 3.81 -7.77 6.92
CA PHE A 34 3.57 -7.42 8.33
C PHE A 34 2.43 -8.24 8.95
N ILE A 35 1.37 -8.51 8.20
CA ILE A 35 0.26 -9.35 8.67
C ILE A 35 0.74 -10.78 8.89
N MET A 36 1.47 -11.35 7.92
CA MET A 36 2.02 -12.69 8.04
C MET A 36 2.94 -12.80 9.27
N LEU A 37 3.84 -11.83 9.45
CA LEU A 37 4.73 -11.80 10.61
C LEU A 37 3.95 -11.65 11.92
N ALA A 38 2.93 -10.79 11.99
CA ALA A 38 2.12 -10.62 13.19
C ALA A 38 1.38 -11.90 13.58
N ILE A 39 0.92 -12.69 12.60
CA ILE A 39 0.31 -14.00 12.83
C ILE A 39 1.37 -15.02 13.27
N MET A 40 2.53 -15.06 12.61
CA MET A 40 3.63 -15.97 12.98
C MET A 40 4.18 -15.69 14.39
N MET A 41 4.19 -14.43 14.82
CA MET A 41 4.57 -14.03 16.17
C MET A 41 3.45 -14.24 17.21
N GLY A 42 2.28 -14.72 16.80
CA GLY A 42 1.13 -14.94 17.69
C GLY A 42 0.50 -13.65 18.24
N ILE A 43 0.79 -12.49 17.64
CA ILE A 43 0.25 -11.19 18.06
C ILE A 43 -1.22 -11.07 17.67
N VAL A 44 -1.58 -11.59 16.50
CA VAL A 44 -2.95 -11.58 15.97
C VAL A 44 -3.31 -12.95 15.42
N THR A 45 -4.58 -13.33 15.53
CA THR A 45 -5.10 -14.54 14.87
C THR A 45 -5.76 -14.17 13.55
N ARG A 46 -5.80 -15.15 12.65
CA ARG A 46 -6.49 -15.03 11.37
C ARG A 46 -7.98 -14.67 11.54
N THR A 47 -8.68 -15.33 12.47
CA THR A 47 -10.09 -15.03 12.76
C THR A 47 -10.29 -13.62 13.31
N TRP A 48 -9.38 -13.14 14.15
CA TRP A 48 -9.44 -11.78 14.69
C TRP A 48 -9.31 -10.73 13.59
N LEU A 49 -8.40 -10.94 12.63
CA LEU A 49 -8.24 -10.09 11.46
C LEU A 49 -9.49 -10.10 10.56
N GLU A 50 -10.16 -11.25 10.44
CA GLU A 50 -11.42 -11.37 9.70
C GLU A 50 -12.57 -10.63 10.40
N ASP A 51 -12.69 -10.74 11.72
CA ASP A 51 -13.71 -10.04 12.50
C ASP A 51 -13.53 -8.51 12.50
N LYS A 52 -12.30 -8.04 12.30
CA LYS A 52 -11.94 -6.62 12.30
C LYS A 52 -11.72 -6.02 10.90
N ARG A 53 -12.16 -6.69 9.82
CA ARG A 53 -12.03 -6.20 8.42
C ARG A 53 -12.41 -4.74 8.25
N LEU A 54 -13.57 -4.33 8.80
CA LEU A 54 -14.05 -2.95 8.68
C LEU A 54 -13.11 -1.91 9.32
N LEU A 55 -12.41 -2.27 10.41
CA LEU A 55 -11.42 -1.38 11.03
C LEU A 55 -10.20 -1.22 10.12
N PHE A 56 -9.73 -2.29 9.50
CA PHE A 56 -8.62 -2.23 8.53
C PHE A 56 -9.01 -1.46 7.28
N TRP A 57 -10.19 -1.72 6.71
CA TRP A 57 -10.69 -1.00 5.54
C TRP A 57 -10.84 0.51 5.84
N GLY A 58 -11.42 0.86 6.99
CA GLY A 58 -11.53 2.25 7.44
C GLY A 58 -10.17 2.90 7.71
N GLY A 59 -9.23 2.15 8.30
CA GLY A 59 -7.86 2.60 8.52
C GLY A 59 -7.11 2.88 7.21
N PHE A 60 -7.17 1.96 6.25
CA PHE A 60 -6.56 2.14 4.92
C PHE A 60 -7.17 3.32 4.16
N LEU A 61 -8.50 3.46 4.22
CA LEU A 61 -9.18 4.61 3.63
C LEU A 61 -8.70 5.92 4.29
N THR A 62 -8.64 5.97 5.61
CA THR A 62 -8.14 7.15 6.34
C THR A 62 -6.71 7.50 5.94
N ILE A 63 -5.81 6.51 5.88
CA ILE A 63 -4.42 6.71 5.44
C ILE A 63 -4.36 7.20 3.99
N ALA A 64 -5.14 6.61 3.08
CA ALA A 64 -5.13 6.98 1.68
C ALA A 64 -5.57 8.44 1.46
N PHE A 65 -6.57 8.91 2.21
CA PHE A 65 -7.03 10.31 2.18
C PHE A 65 -6.01 11.28 2.78
N LEU A 66 -5.23 10.88 3.79
CA LEU A 66 -4.20 11.72 4.39
C LEU A 66 -2.97 11.87 3.48
N VAL A 67 -2.57 10.82 2.77
CA VAL A 67 -1.34 10.81 1.98
C VAL A 67 -1.53 11.47 0.61
N ASN A 68 -2.67 11.28 -0.03
CA ASN A 68 -2.96 11.87 -1.34
C ASN A 68 -4.35 12.53 -1.35
N PRO A 69 -4.53 13.70 -0.71
CA PRO A 69 -5.76 14.46 -0.85
C PRO A 69 -5.81 15.02 -2.29
N ASP A 70 -6.31 14.23 -3.24
CA ASP A 70 -6.59 14.70 -4.58
C ASP A 70 -7.95 15.44 -4.59
N PRO A 71 -8.08 16.55 -5.34
CA PRO A 71 -9.33 17.33 -5.37
C PRO A 71 -10.54 16.56 -5.90
N THR A 72 -10.30 15.48 -6.64
CA THR A 72 -11.34 14.60 -7.21
C THR A 72 -11.82 13.54 -6.21
N GLY A 73 -11.03 13.25 -5.17
CA GLY A 73 -11.31 12.22 -4.16
C GLY A 73 -11.14 10.78 -4.66
N MET A 74 -10.85 10.55 -5.95
CA MET A 74 -10.84 9.21 -6.56
C MET A 74 -9.52 8.46 -6.32
N THR A 75 -8.40 9.18 -6.28
CA THR A 75 -7.07 8.59 -6.09
C THR A 75 -6.95 7.86 -4.73
N PRO A 76 -7.38 8.43 -3.59
CA PRO A 76 -7.47 7.74 -2.31
C PRO A 76 -8.27 6.44 -2.35
N PHE A 77 -9.40 6.42 -3.07
CA PHE A 77 -10.21 5.20 -3.16
C PHE A 77 -9.47 4.08 -3.90
N ILE A 78 -8.77 4.39 -5.00
CA ILE A 78 -7.99 3.40 -5.76
C ILE A 78 -6.84 2.84 -4.90
N ILE A 79 -6.15 3.71 -4.18
CA ILE A 79 -5.07 3.33 -3.27
C ILE A 79 -5.61 2.46 -2.13
N ALA A 80 -6.68 2.90 -1.46
CA ALA A 80 -7.32 2.16 -0.38
C ALA A 80 -7.82 0.79 -0.86
N ALA A 81 -8.45 0.74 -2.03
CA ALA A 81 -8.88 -0.52 -2.65
C ALA A 81 -7.69 -1.46 -2.88
N THR A 82 -6.56 -0.94 -3.36
CA THR A 82 -5.33 -1.74 -3.55
C THR A 82 -4.81 -2.30 -2.22
N MET A 83 -4.76 -1.47 -1.16
CA MET A 83 -4.38 -1.91 0.19
C MET A 83 -5.34 -3.00 0.72
N ILE A 84 -6.64 -2.82 0.52
CA ILE A 84 -7.68 -3.79 0.92
C ILE A 84 -7.51 -5.11 0.17
N VAL A 85 -7.28 -5.07 -1.15
CA VAL A 85 -7.05 -6.27 -1.97
C VAL A 85 -5.82 -7.03 -1.48
N LEU A 86 -4.73 -6.35 -1.15
CA LEU A 86 -3.53 -6.98 -0.60
C LEU A 86 -3.80 -7.61 0.78
N TYR A 87 -4.54 -6.92 1.65
CA TYR A 87 -4.96 -7.43 2.96
C TYR A 87 -5.82 -8.70 2.83
N GLU A 88 -6.89 -8.62 2.04
CA GLU A 88 -7.82 -9.73 1.80
C GLU A 88 -7.15 -10.89 1.07
N GLY A 89 -6.29 -10.59 0.09
CA GLY A 89 -5.47 -11.58 -0.61
C GLY A 89 -4.54 -12.32 0.35
N THR A 90 -3.98 -11.63 1.34
CA THR A 90 -3.15 -12.26 2.38
C THR A 90 -3.97 -13.22 3.23
N LEU A 91 -5.15 -12.82 3.70
CA LEU A 91 -6.05 -13.68 4.48
C LEU A 91 -6.54 -14.89 3.67
N ALA A 92 -6.80 -14.70 2.37
CA ALA A 92 -7.18 -15.77 1.46
C ALA A 92 -6.04 -16.78 1.26
N LEU A 93 -4.80 -16.30 1.04
CA LEU A 93 -3.62 -17.15 0.94
C LEU A 93 -3.38 -17.93 2.24
N LEU A 94 -3.48 -17.27 3.39
CA LEU A 94 -3.36 -17.94 4.70
C LEU A 94 -4.42 -19.05 4.86
N ARG A 95 -5.60 -18.87 4.26
CA ARG A 95 -6.68 -19.89 4.28
C ARG A 95 -6.27 -21.12 3.52
N TRP A 96 -5.63 -20.89 2.39
CA TRP A 96 -5.18 -21.94 1.53
C TRP A 96 -3.98 -22.68 2.11
N THR A 97 -3.12 -22.00 2.87
CA THR A 97 -1.97 -22.62 3.56
C THR A 97 -2.33 -23.33 4.87
N GLY A 98 -3.61 -23.40 5.25
CA GLY A 98 -4.07 -24.18 6.42
C GLY A 98 -3.80 -23.52 7.78
N ASN A 99 -3.56 -22.20 7.82
CA ASN A 99 -3.46 -21.39 9.04
C ASN A 99 -4.74 -20.59 9.32
#